data_AF-A0A962MX43-F1
#
_entry.id   AF-A0A962MX43-F1
#
_cell.length_a   1.000
_cell.length_b   1.000
_cell.length_c   1.000
_cell.angle_alpha   90.00
_cell.angle_beta   90.00
_cell.angle_gamma   90.00
#
_symmetry.space_group_name_H-M   'P 1'
#
loop_
_entity.id
_entity.type
_entity.pdbx_description
1 polymer ?
#
loop_
_entity_poly.entity_id
_entity_poly.type
_entity_poly.pdbx_seq_one_letter_code
_entity_poly.pdbx_strand_id
1 'polypeptide(L)' 'MKILSFTIRHEMLENLMCERRIAHLFKVEDLGHARNHYRIVALVREEDYDAVAAHASDRPQPAEWPNH' A
#
# COMPACT_ATOMS: atom_id res chain seq x y z
N MET A 1 8.57 2.12 -11.64
CA MET A 1 8.38 2.10 -10.15
C MET A 1 7.59 3.33 -9.75
N LYS A 2 6.57 3.21 -8.90
CA LYS A 2 5.70 4.31 -8.47
C LYS A 2 5.55 4.31 -6.95
N ILE A 3 5.53 5.48 -6.34
CA ILE A 3 5.13 5.62 -4.94
C ILE A 3 3.63 5.84 -4.91
N LEU A 4 2.93 4.98 -4.18
CA LEU A 4 1.49 5.01 -4.05
C LEU A 4 1.10 5.18 -2.58
N SER A 5 0.10 6.03 -2.35
CA SER A 5 -0.66 6.10 -1.11
C SER A 5 -2.02 5.42 -1.33
N PHE A 6 -2.37 4.48 -0.47
CA PHE A 6 -3.68 3.82 -0.49
C PHE A 6 -4.03 3.22 0.87
N THR A 7 -5.32 2.99 1.10
CA THR A 7 -5.81 2.24 2.25
C THR A 7 -5.89 0.76 1.90
N ILE A 8 -5.52 -0.09 2.86
CA ILE A 8 -5.53 -1.54 2.71
C ILE A 8 -5.86 -2.20 4.04
N ARG A 9 -6.49 -3.38 3.99
CA ARG A 9 -6.73 -4.22 5.17
C ARG A 9 -5.44 -4.93 5.61
N HIS A 10 -5.30 -5.22 6.91
CA HIS A 10 -4.14 -5.95 7.45
C HIS A 10 -3.82 -7.23 6.66
N GLU A 11 -4.80 -8.12 6.52
CA GLU A 11 -4.68 -9.38 5.78
C GLU A 11 -4.18 -9.19 4.32
N MET A 12 -4.66 -8.14 3.65
CA MET A 12 -4.30 -7.87 2.26
C MET A 12 -2.89 -7.29 2.16
N LEU A 13 -2.49 -6.47 3.13
CA LEU A 13 -1.14 -5.95 3.21
C LEU A 13 -0.13 -7.07 3.41
N GLU A 14 -0.42 -8.02 4.29
CA GLU A 14 0.42 -9.22 4.49
C GLU A 14 0.56 -10.01 3.19
N ASN A 15 -0.55 -10.25 2.48
CA ASN A 15 -0.52 -10.95 1.18
C ASN A 15 0.38 -10.25 0.16
N LEU A 16 0.24 -8.92 -0.02
CA LEU A 16 1.06 -8.15 -0.96
C LEU A 16 2.55 -8.17 -0.58
N MET A 17 2.87 -8.21 0.71
CA MET A 17 4.25 -8.32 1.21
C MET A 17 4.82 -9.72 0.97
N CYS A 18 4.05 -10.78 1.26
CA CYS A 18 4.44 -12.17 1.00
C CYS A 18 4.68 -12.43 -0.48
N GLU A 19 3.83 -11.88 -1.35
CA GLU A 19 3.98 -11.96 -2.81
C GLU A 19 5.07 -11.03 -3.36
N ARG A 20 5.71 -10.21 -2.52
CA ARG A 20 6.75 -9.23 -2.91
C ARG A 20 6.28 -8.21 -3.94
N ARG A 21 4.98 -7.87 -3.93
CA ARG A 21 4.35 -6.85 -4.78
C ARG A 21 4.68 -5.43 -4.30
N ILE A 22 4.99 -5.29 -3.02
CA ILE A 22 5.48 -4.05 -2.41
C ILE A 22 7.01 -4.13 -2.36
N ALA A 23 7.68 -3.23 -3.08
CA ALA A 23 9.13 -3.18 -3.14
C ALA A 23 9.72 -2.53 -1.87
N HIS A 24 9.05 -1.51 -1.35
CA HIS A 24 9.45 -0.83 -0.12
C HIS A 24 8.25 -0.16 0.53
N LEU A 25 8.22 -0.10 1.86
CA LEU A 25 7.14 0.50 2.61
C LEU A 25 7.69 1.68 3.41
N PHE A 26 7.20 2.88 3.12
CA PHE A 26 7.71 4.13 3.71
C PHE A 26 6.96 4.57 4.95
N LYS A 27 5.62 4.45 4.93
CA LYS A 27 4.76 4.87 6.03
C LYS A 27 3.60 3.90 6.16
N VAL A 28 3.28 3.54 7.40
CA VAL A 28 2.03 2.86 7.80
C VAL A 28 1.34 3.76 8.81
N GLU A 29 0.07 4.04 8.57
CA GLU A 29 -0.80 4.75 9.51
C GLU A 29 -2.01 3.87 9.81
N ASP A 30 -2.21 3.53 11.09
CA ASP A 30 -3.38 2.77 11.53
C ASP A 30 -4.60 3.70 11.55
N LEU A 31 -5.58 3.43 10.68
CA LEU A 31 -6.80 4.23 10.56
C LEU A 31 -7.89 3.81 11.55
N GLY A 32 -7.60 2.86 12.45
CA GLY A 32 -8.50 2.42 13.49
C GLY A 32 -8.43 0.91 13.65
N HIS A 33 -7.85 0.49 14.77
CA HIS A 33 -7.70 -0.90 15.19
C HIS A 33 -8.99 -1.73 15.10
N ALA A 34 -10.16 -1.13 15.32
CA ALA A 34 -11.46 -1.80 15.22
C ALA A 34 -11.87 -2.19 13.78
N ARG A 35 -11.26 -1.56 12.77
CA ARG A 35 -11.55 -1.81 11.35
C ARG A 35 -10.45 -2.60 10.64
N ASN A 36 -9.29 -2.84 11.25
CA ASN A 36 -8.15 -3.52 10.64
C ASN A 36 -7.70 -2.90 9.30
N HIS A 37 -7.76 -1.56 9.17
CA HIS A 37 -7.33 -0.84 7.97
C HIS A 37 -6.09 0.00 8.27
N TYR A 38 -5.16 0.00 7.32
CA TYR A 38 -3.99 0.86 7.30
C TYR A 38 -4.03 1.77 6.09
N ARG A 39 -3.60 3.01 6.26
CA ARG A 39 -3.14 3.85 5.16
C ARG A 39 -1.65 3.66 5.00
N ILE A 40 -1.21 3.20 3.85
CA ILE A 40 0.21 2.99 3.58
C ILE A 40 0.72 3.88 2.46
N VAL A 41 2.00 4.22 2.53
CA VAL A 41 2.77 4.81 1.44
C VAL A 41 3.87 3.83 1.07
N ALA A 42 3.87 3.33 -0.16
CA ALA A 42 4.74 2.24 -0.60
C ALA A 42 5.27 2.43 -2.01
N LEU A 43 6.48 1.93 -2.26
CA LEU A 43 7.07 1.78 -3.58
C LEU A 43 6.56 0.49 -4.21
N VAL A 44 5.90 0.61 -5.36
CA VAL A 44 5.29 -0.49 -6.10
C VAL A 44 5.86 -0.51 -7.52
N ARG A 45 6.11 -1.71 -8.07
CA ARG A 45 6.53 -1.85 -9.47
C ARG A 45 5.34 -1.58 -10.38
N GLU A 46 5.59 -1.09 -11.59
CA GLU A 46 4.48 -0.78 -12.50
C GLU A 46 3.70 -2.02 -12.92
N GLU A 47 4.39 -3.17 -13.04
CA GLU A 47 3.77 -4.47 -13.29
C GLU A 47 2.85 -4.97 -12.16
N ASP A 48 3.07 -4.50 -10.93
CA ASP A 48 2.30 -4.90 -9.75
C ASP A 48 1.15 -3.92 -9.43
N TYR A 49 1.00 -2.85 -10.21
CA TYR A 49 -0.01 -1.82 -9.95
C TYR A 49 -1.43 -2.39 -9.92
N ASP A 50 -1.78 -3.24 -10.88
CA ASP A 50 -3.13 -3.81 -10.97
C ASP A 50 -3.42 -4.76 -9.80
N ALA A 51 -2.42 -5.54 -9.37
CA ALA A 51 -2.54 -6.40 -8.20
C ALA A 51 -2.75 -5.57 -6.92
N VAL A 52 -1.96 -4.51 -6.74
CA VAL A 52 -2.12 -3.59 -5.60
C VAL A 52 -3.49 -2.89 -5.63
N ALA A 53 -3.93 -2.42 -6.80
CA ALA A 53 -5.22 -1.77 -6.97
C ALA A 53 -6.40 -2.72 -6.70
N ALA A 54 -6.26 -4.01 -7.01
CA ALA A 54 -7.29 -5.02 -6.72
C ALA A 54 -7.47 -5.31 -5.22
N HIS A 55 -6.41 -5.15 -4.42
CA HIS A 55 -6.41 -5.40 -2.98
C HIS A 55 -6.60 -4.14 -2.13
N ALA A 56 -6.42 -2.95 -2.71
CA ALA A 56 -6.62 -1.68 -2.04
C ALA A 56 -8.11 -1.40 -1.77
N SER A 57 -8.40 -0.77 -0.63
CA SER A 57 -9.75 -0.33 -0.25
C SER A 57 -10.19 0.95 -0.98
N ASP A 58 -9.23 1.72 -1.49
CA ASP A 58 -9.45 2.91 -2.32
C ASP A 58 -8.51 2.91 -3.53
N ARG A 59 -8.77 3.80 -4.48
CA ARG A 59 -7.96 3.93 -5.69
C ARG A 59 -6.56 4.44 -5.31
N PRO A 60 -5.48 3.67 -5.57
CA PRO A 60 -4.14 4.11 -5.23
C PRO A 60 -3.76 5.42 -5.90
N GLN A 61 -3.35 6.38 -5.08
CA GLN A 61 -2.97 7.72 -5.53
C GLN A 61 -1.44 7.83 -5.58
N PRO A 62 -0.87 8.50 -6.60
CA PRO A 62 0.53 8.87 -6.58
C PRO A 62 0.82 9.69 -5.32
N ALA A 63 1.82 9.28 -4.55
CA ALA A 63 2.30 10.04 -3.41
C ALA A 63 3.66 10.67 -3.73
N GLU A 64 3.89 11.84 -3.16
CA GLU A 64 5.22 12.47 -3.20
C GLU A 64 6.22 11.59 -2.43
N TRP A 65 7.49 11.68 -2.81
CA TRP A 65 8.54 11.02 -2.05
C TRP A 65 8.48 11.53 -0.61
N PRO A 66 8.48 10.63 0.40
CA PRO A 66 8.47 11.06 1.77
C PRO A 66 9.74 11.87 2.02
N ASN A 67 9.60 13.19 2.18
CA ASN A 67 10.69 14.07 2.56
C ASN A 67 11.12 13.64 3.97
N HIS A 68 12.38 13.21 4.05
CA HIS A 68 13.00 12.56 5.18
C HIS A 68 13.27 13.53 6.34
#